data_AF-A0A432ZZS4-F1
#
_entry.id   AF-A0A432ZZS4-F1
#
_cell.length_a   1.000
_cell.length_b   1.000
_cell.length_c   1.000
_cell.angle_alpha   90.00
_cell.angle_beta   90.00
_cell.angle_gamma   90.00
#
_symmetry.space_group_name_H-M   'P 1'
#
loop_
_entity.id
_entity.type
_entity.pdbx_description
1 polymer ?
#
loop_
_entity_poly.entity_id
_entity_poly.type
_entity_poly.pdbx_seq_one_letter_code
_entity_poly.pdbx_strand_id
1 'polypeptide(L)'
;MATQMAKIYIILRPFTRGVAKGLESQGAEVKILRVPETLPAEVLAKMEASPAPFDIAVTNVSVPVETDDILFGSTRFGGVPQQFKGFLNAIGQLWSTGALTGKPCGTFTSTGQETTTFTTITYLAHHGMLYVLLGYVNANHFDGSAITGGDGSRQPSETELSVANTQGGSFAKPVNALIKGKTYVTPLSLYTFLYSPASEPAPIPKAEKKEDLFKRR
;
A
#
# COMPACT_ATOMS: atom_id res chain seq x y z
N MET A 1 -21.31 2.55 18.13
CA MET A 1 -21.10 2.83 16.69
C MET A 1 -20.24 1.71 16.15
N ALA A 2 -20.71 0.95 15.16
CA ALA A 2 -19.90 -0.06 14.49
C ALA A 2 -18.79 0.67 13.72
N THR A 3 -17.54 0.38 14.03
CA THR A 3 -16.40 0.94 13.30
C THR A 3 -16.36 0.30 11.92
N GLN A 4 -16.41 1.07 10.84
CA GLN A 4 -16.26 0.57 9.47
C GLN A 4 -14.79 0.22 9.22
N MET A 5 -14.39 -0.96 9.68
CA MET A 5 -13.01 -1.42 9.58
C MET A 5 -12.66 -1.86 8.14
N ALA A 6 -11.37 -1.74 7.80
CA ALA A 6 -10.60 -2.31 6.69
C ALA A 6 -11.21 -2.53 5.29
N LYS A 7 -10.75 -1.77 4.29
CA LYS A 7 -10.89 -2.17 2.87
C LYS A 7 -9.54 -2.60 2.30
N ILE A 8 -9.49 -3.81 1.73
CA ILE A 8 -8.28 -4.43 1.19
C ILE A 8 -8.23 -4.24 -0.32
N TYR A 9 -7.09 -3.78 -0.85
CA TYR A 9 -6.88 -3.48 -2.27
C TYR A 9 -5.86 -4.44 -2.86
N ILE A 10 -6.25 -5.11 -3.94
CA ILE A 10 -5.68 -6.42 -4.27
C ILE A 10 -5.50 -6.59 -5.77
N ILE A 11 -4.32 -7.10 -6.12
CA ILE A 11 -4.03 -7.73 -7.42
C ILE A 11 -3.85 -9.26 -7.28
N LEU A 12 -3.60 -9.78 -6.07
CA LEU A 12 -3.22 -11.18 -5.83
C LEU A 12 -4.36 -12.02 -5.24
N ARG A 13 -4.92 -12.98 -5.98
CA ARG A 13 -6.25 -13.59 -5.69
C ARG A 13 -6.35 -14.56 -4.50
N PRO A 14 -5.56 -15.64 -4.37
CA PRO A 14 -5.79 -16.63 -3.30
C PRO A 14 -5.23 -16.21 -1.94
N PHE A 15 -4.04 -15.62 -1.90
CA PHE A 15 -3.40 -15.16 -0.65
C PHE A 15 -4.23 -14.10 0.08
N THR A 16 -4.82 -13.20 -0.70
CA THR A 16 -5.83 -12.22 -0.28
C THR A 16 -6.95 -12.77 0.57
N ARG A 17 -7.51 -13.93 0.20
CA ARG A 17 -8.63 -14.52 0.93
C ARG A 17 -8.17 -14.97 2.31
N GLY A 18 -6.91 -15.42 2.44
CA GLY A 18 -6.28 -15.71 3.72
C GLY A 18 -6.17 -14.45 4.59
N VAL A 19 -5.69 -13.35 4.03
CA VAL A 19 -5.58 -12.04 4.72
C VAL A 19 -6.96 -11.54 5.16
N ALA A 20 -7.97 -11.59 4.27
CA ALA A 20 -9.35 -11.23 4.55
C ALA A 20 -9.91 -12.00 5.75
N LYS A 21 -9.78 -13.34 5.75
CA LYS A 21 -10.19 -14.18 6.90
C LYS A 21 -9.49 -13.77 8.20
N GLY A 22 -8.22 -13.40 8.13
CA GLY A 22 -7.45 -12.91 9.27
C GLY A 22 -8.06 -11.65 9.88
N LEU A 23 -8.42 -10.68 9.04
CA LEU A 23 -9.06 -9.42 9.45
C LEU A 23 -10.46 -9.65 10.01
N GLU A 24 -11.28 -10.43 9.30
CA GLU A 24 -12.65 -10.79 9.71
C GLU A 24 -12.66 -11.48 11.08
N SER A 25 -11.66 -12.33 11.37
CA SER A 25 -11.51 -12.97 12.69
C SER A 25 -11.33 -11.99 13.85
N GLN A 26 -10.89 -10.76 13.56
CA GLN A 26 -10.73 -9.67 14.52
C GLN A 26 -11.93 -8.70 14.52
N GLY A 27 -13.03 -9.07 13.85
CA GLY A 27 -14.24 -8.28 13.75
C GLY A 27 -14.16 -7.12 12.75
N ALA A 28 -13.21 -7.15 11.81
CA ALA A 28 -13.14 -6.16 10.76
C ALA A 28 -14.18 -6.45 9.66
N GLU A 29 -14.86 -5.41 9.18
CA GLU A 29 -15.52 -5.47 7.88
C GLU A 29 -14.42 -5.52 6.81
N VAL A 30 -14.62 -6.29 5.75
CA VAL A 30 -13.60 -6.45 4.70
C VAL A 30 -14.23 -6.26 3.33
N LYS A 31 -13.71 -5.29 2.58
CA LYS A 31 -14.02 -5.16 1.16
C LYS A 31 -12.78 -5.45 0.32
N ILE A 32 -12.85 -6.46 -0.53
CA ILE A 32 -11.80 -6.77 -1.51
C ILE A 32 -12.07 -5.98 -2.79
N LEU A 33 -11.07 -5.21 -3.24
CA LEU A 33 -11.15 -4.39 -4.46
C LEU A 33 -9.97 -4.69 -5.38
N ARG A 34 -10.19 -4.56 -6.70
CA ARG A 34 -9.12 -4.65 -7.71
C ARG A 34 -8.77 -3.30 -8.30
N VAL A 35 -7.51 -3.09 -8.67
CA VAL A 35 -7.12 -1.90 -9.44
C VAL A 35 -7.67 -1.99 -10.88
N PRO A 36 -7.89 -0.85 -11.56
CA PRO A 36 -8.25 -0.84 -12.97
C PRO A 36 -7.23 -1.60 -13.82
N GLU A 37 -7.72 -2.40 -14.76
CA GLU A 37 -6.88 -3.09 -15.73
C GLU A 37 -6.39 -2.10 -16.80
N THR A 38 -5.12 -2.22 -17.19
CA THR A 38 -4.48 -1.33 -18.19
C THR A 38 -4.22 -2.04 -19.50
N LEU A 39 -4.21 -3.37 -19.52
CA LEU A 39 -3.98 -4.15 -20.74
C LEU A 39 -5.28 -4.29 -21.55
N PRO A 40 -5.20 -4.20 -22.90
CA PRO A 40 -6.33 -4.53 -23.77
C PRO A 40 -6.81 -5.97 -23.58
N ALA A 41 -8.11 -6.20 -23.78
CA ALA A 41 -8.71 -7.53 -23.65
C ALA A 41 -8.04 -8.59 -24.54
N GLU A 42 -7.60 -8.21 -25.74
CA GLU A 42 -6.86 -9.09 -26.66
C GLU A 42 -5.51 -9.56 -26.11
N VAL A 43 -4.82 -8.70 -25.35
CA VAL A 43 -3.52 -9.04 -24.74
C VAL A 43 -3.76 -9.99 -23.58
N LEU A 44 -4.77 -9.72 -22.75
CA LEU A 44 -5.17 -10.60 -21.64
C LEU A 44 -5.54 -12.00 -22.14
N ALA A 45 -6.28 -12.09 -23.25
CA ALA A 45 -6.64 -13.36 -23.87
C ALA A 45 -5.41 -14.14 -24.34
N LYS A 46 -4.44 -13.47 -24.98
CA LYS A 46 -3.17 -14.09 -25.43
C LYS A 46 -2.26 -14.51 -24.29
N MET A 47 -2.33 -13.83 -23.14
CA MET A 47 -1.57 -14.16 -21.95
C MET A 47 -2.15 -15.34 -21.18
N GLU A 48 -3.28 -15.89 -21.62
CA GLU A 48 -4.07 -16.90 -20.87
C GLU A 48 -4.32 -16.45 -19.43
N ALA A 49 -4.42 -15.12 -19.24
CA ALA A 49 -4.62 -14.55 -17.92
C ALA A 49 -5.98 -15.03 -17.42
N SER A 50 -6.00 -15.72 -16.28
CA SER A 50 -7.29 -16.18 -15.75
C SER A 50 -8.18 -14.94 -15.57
N PRO A 51 -9.43 -14.97 -16.06
CA PRO A 51 -10.31 -13.82 -16.03
C PRO A 51 -10.33 -13.21 -14.63
N ALA A 52 -10.31 -11.88 -14.54
CA ALA A 52 -10.59 -11.23 -13.27
C ALA A 52 -11.96 -11.77 -12.78
N PRO A 53 -12.06 -12.29 -11.55
CA PRO A 53 -13.35 -12.72 -11.01
C PRO A 53 -14.34 -11.56 -11.14
N PHE A 54 -15.41 -11.76 -11.90
CA PHE A 54 -16.38 -10.71 -12.23
C PHE A 54 -17.09 -10.16 -10.98
N ASP A 55 -16.98 -10.84 -9.84
CA ASP A 55 -17.54 -10.51 -8.53
C ASP A 55 -16.70 -9.48 -7.73
N ILE A 56 -15.46 -9.19 -8.13
CA ILE A 56 -14.62 -8.20 -7.42
C ILE A 56 -14.73 -6.82 -8.08
N ALA A 57 -15.26 -5.87 -7.31
CA ALA A 57 -15.41 -4.48 -7.74
C ALA A 57 -14.06 -3.81 -8.02
N VAL A 58 -14.05 -2.96 -9.06
CA VAL A 58 -12.90 -2.12 -9.39
C VAL A 58 -12.86 -0.93 -8.44
N THR A 59 -11.67 -0.63 -7.92
CA THR A 59 -11.43 0.53 -7.06
C THR A 59 -11.39 1.84 -7.85
N ASN A 60 -11.50 2.96 -7.15
CA ASN A 60 -11.35 4.29 -7.69
C ASN A 60 -10.55 5.17 -6.71
N VAL A 61 -10.31 6.44 -7.08
CA VAL A 61 -9.49 7.37 -6.29
C VAL A 61 -10.16 7.88 -5.00
N SER A 62 -11.47 7.74 -4.83
CA SER A 62 -12.17 8.16 -3.59
C SER A 62 -12.06 7.12 -2.49
N VAL A 63 -11.95 5.84 -2.85
CA VAL A 63 -11.95 4.74 -1.87
C VAL A 63 -10.89 4.94 -0.77
N PRO A 64 -9.63 5.35 -1.04
CA PRO A 64 -8.65 5.53 0.03
C PRO A 64 -9.04 6.55 1.10
N VAL A 65 -9.87 7.53 0.75
CA VAL A 65 -10.37 8.55 1.68
C VAL A 65 -11.53 7.99 2.51
N GLU A 66 -12.41 7.22 1.87
CA GLU A 66 -13.61 6.58 2.45
C GLU A 66 -13.30 5.39 3.36
N THR A 67 -12.03 5.10 3.63
CA THR A 67 -11.59 3.93 4.40
C THR A 67 -10.78 4.33 5.59
N ASP A 68 -10.99 3.68 6.72
CA ASP A 68 -10.19 3.91 7.93
C ASP A 68 -8.76 3.39 7.76
N ASP A 69 -8.59 2.24 7.09
CA ASP A 69 -7.30 1.60 6.85
C ASP A 69 -7.26 0.87 5.50
N ILE A 70 -6.04 0.58 5.03
CA ILE A 70 -5.80 0.01 3.70
C ILE A 70 -4.67 -1.04 3.69
N LEU A 71 -4.95 -2.22 3.14
CA LEU A 71 -3.92 -3.22 2.83
C LEU A 71 -3.72 -3.36 1.32
N PHE A 72 -2.47 -3.32 0.87
CA PHE A 72 -2.07 -3.32 -0.53
C PHE A 72 -1.39 -4.64 -0.93
N GLY A 73 -2.01 -5.39 -1.84
CA GLY A 73 -1.51 -6.68 -2.32
C GLY A 73 -1.04 -6.66 -3.77
N SER A 74 0.27 -6.72 -4.04
CA SER A 74 0.78 -6.78 -5.42
C SER A 74 2.19 -7.36 -5.53
N THR A 75 2.62 -7.75 -6.75
CA THR A 75 4.04 -7.93 -7.09
C THR A 75 4.27 -8.02 -8.60
N ARG A 76 5.41 -7.49 -9.07
CA ARG A 76 5.98 -7.73 -10.39
C ARG A 76 7.47 -7.35 -10.38
N PHE A 77 8.35 -8.33 -10.61
CA PHE A 77 9.82 -8.12 -10.69
C PHE A 77 10.42 -7.34 -9.51
N GLY A 78 9.94 -7.57 -8.27
CA GLY A 78 10.41 -6.87 -7.07
C GLY A 78 9.88 -5.45 -6.90
N GLY A 79 8.87 -5.06 -7.69
CA GLY A 79 8.11 -3.83 -7.53
C GLY A 79 6.61 -4.07 -7.69
N VAL A 80 5.86 -2.98 -7.85
CA VAL A 80 4.42 -3.03 -8.13
C VAL A 80 4.17 -3.17 -9.63
N PRO A 81 3.12 -3.90 -10.07
CA PRO A 81 2.77 -4.01 -11.49
C PRO A 81 2.25 -2.66 -12.04
N GLN A 82 2.28 -2.51 -13.37
CA GLN A 82 1.91 -1.26 -14.04
C GLN A 82 0.50 -0.77 -13.69
N GLN A 83 -0.47 -1.69 -13.57
CA GLN A 83 -1.84 -1.41 -13.16
C GLN A 83 -1.88 -0.76 -11.78
N PHE A 84 -1.11 -1.29 -10.83
CA PHE A 84 -1.01 -0.77 -9.48
C PHE A 84 -0.31 0.59 -9.44
N LYS A 85 0.78 0.72 -10.20
CA LYS A 85 1.50 1.99 -10.35
C LYS A 85 0.60 3.08 -10.93
N GLY A 86 -0.25 2.74 -11.89
CA GLY A 86 -1.27 3.65 -12.43
C GLY A 86 -2.23 4.16 -11.36
N PHE A 87 -2.74 3.26 -10.51
CA PHE A 87 -3.59 3.63 -9.37
C PHE A 87 -2.86 4.55 -8.37
N LEU A 88 -1.63 4.21 -7.97
CA LEU A 88 -0.83 5.04 -7.06
C LEU A 88 -0.55 6.43 -7.63
N ASN A 89 -0.33 6.53 -8.95
CA ASN A 89 -0.14 7.83 -9.61
C ASN A 89 -1.43 8.66 -9.65
N ALA A 90 -2.59 8.00 -9.78
CA ALA A 90 -3.89 8.68 -9.85
C ALA A 90 -4.30 9.35 -8.53
N ILE A 91 -3.76 8.89 -7.39
CA ILE A 91 -4.06 9.45 -6.06
C ILE A 91 -3.10 10.59 -5.66
N GLY A 92 -2.30 11.13 -6.57
CA GLY A 92 -1.36 12.23 -6.28
C GLY A 92 -2.01 13.51 -5.71
N GLN A 93 -3.27 13.78 -6.06
CA GLN A 93 -4.00 14.89 -5.44
C GLN A 93 -4.21 14.67 -3.93
N LEU A 94 -4.47 13.43 -3.50
CA LEU A 94 -4.65 13.10 -2.08
C LEU A 94 -3.36 13.29 -1.27
N TRP A 95 -2.20 13.15 -1.91
CA TRP A 95 -0.91 13.51 -1.31
C TRP A 95 -0.84 15.02 -1.07
N SER A 96 -1.16 15.83 -2.07
CA SER A 96 -1.07 17.30 -1.96
C SER A 96 -1.97 17.88 -0.86
N THR A 97 -3.08 17.22 -0.56
CA THR A 97 -4.02 17.64 0.49
C THR A 97 -3.77 16.97 1.85
N GLY A 98 -2.81 16.04 1.94
CA GLY A 98 -2.59 15.25 3.16
C GLY A 98 -3.78 14.34 3.53
N ALA A 99 -4.65 13.98 2.58
CA ALA A 99 -5.91 13.29 2.88
C ALA A 99 -5.74 11.88 3.46
N LEU A 100 -4.57 11.27 3.27
CA LEU A 100 -4.24 9.93 3.78
C LEU A 100 -3.32 9.96 5.01
N THR A 101 -2.94 11.14 5.49
CA THR A 101 -2.05 11.27 6.65
C THR A 101 -2.66 10.61 7.88
N GLY A 102 -1.83 9.82 8.58
CA GLY A 102 -2.22 9.09 9.78
C GLY A 102 -3.06 7.83 9.53
N LYS A 103 -3.59 7.61 8.33
CA LYS A 103 -4.38 6.40 8.05
C LYS A 103 -3.49 5.16 8.13
N PRO A 104 -3.88 4.10 8.86
CA PRO A 104 -3.12 2.87 8.88
C PRO A 104 -3.08 2.18 7.52
N CYS A 105 -1.93 1.62 7.18
CA CYS A 105 -1.74 0.88 5.95
C CYS A 105 -0.77 -0.29 6.13
N GLY A 106 -0.82 -1.23 5.21
CA GLY A 106 0.16 -2.31 5.14
C GLY A 106 0.25 -2.89 3.73
N THR A 107 1.21 -3.78 3.49
CA THR A 107 1.36 -4.45 2.20
C THR A 107 1.48 -5.95 2.37
N PHE A 108 1.11 -6.69 1.34
CA PHE A 108 1.38 -8.12 1.23
C PHE A 108 1.74 -8.50 -0.21
N THR A 109 2.47 -9.59 -0.39
CA THR A 109 3.04 -9.99 -1.68
C THR A 109 3.02 -11.52 -1.82
N SER A 110 3.12 -12.01 -3.06
CA SER A 110 3.17 -13.45 -3.39
C SER A 110 4.58 -13.92 -3.73
N THR A 111 5.29 -13.20 -4.60
CA THR A 111 6.68 -13.49 -5.03
C THR A 111 7.50 -12.18 -5.06
N GLY A 112 8.84 -12.24 -4.92
CA GLY A 112 9.66 -11.01 -4.81
C GLY A 112 9.55 -10.35 -3.42
N GLN A 113 9.81 -11.17 -2.40
CA GLN A 113 9.29 -11.08 -1.04
C GLN A 113 9.47 -9.73 -0.33
N GLU A 114 10.64 -9.12 -0.42
CA GLU A 114 10.98 -7.96 0.40
C GLU A 114 10.97 -6.66 -0.42
N THR A 115 11.46 -6.72 -1.66
CA THR A 115 11.66 -5.53 -2.50
C THR A 115 10.34 -4.90 -2.95
N THR A 116 9.31 -5.69 -3.24
CA THR A 116 7.99 -5.14 -3.57
C THR A 116 7.39 -4.37 -2.40
N THR A 117 7.51 -4.92 -1.19
CA THR A 117 7.07 -4.25 0.04
C THR A 117 7.91 -2.97 0.26
N PHE A 118 9.24 -3.09 0.19
CA PHE A 118 10.16 -1.96 0.33
C PHE A 118 9.84 -0.81 -0.62
N THR A 119 9.64 -1.11 -1.91
CA THR A 119 9.31 -0.09 -2.91
C THR A 119 7.92 0.48 -2.72
N THR A 120 6.94 -0.31 -2.27
CA THR A 120 5.59 0.17 -1.99
C THR A 120 5.54 1.10 -0.79
N ILE A 121 6.29 0.79 0.28
CA ILE A 121 6.35 1.62 1.50
C ILE A 121 6.76 3.06 1.18
N THR A 122 7.62 3.29 0.19
CA THR A 122 8.01 4.66 -0.20
C THR A 122 6.81 5.52 -0.60
N TYR A 123 5.83 4.97 -1.34
CA TYR A 123 4.60 5.68 -1.70
C TYR A 123 3.75 5.99 -0.46
N LEU A 124 3.60 5.00 0.42
CA LEU A 124 2.78 5.11 1.63
C LEU A 124 3.35 6.15 2.60
N ALA A 125 4.68 6.17 2.74
CA ALA A 125 5.40 7.15 3.53
C ALA A 125 5.22 8.58 2.99
N HIS A 126 5.28 8.77 1.65
CA HIS A 126 5.01 10.08 1.04
C HIS A 126 3.59 10.58 1.33
N HIS A 127 2.60 9.69 1.37
CA HIS A 127 1.22 10.01 1.74
C HIS A 127 1.03 10.25 3.26
N GLY A 128 2.07 10.04 4.08
CA GLY A 128 2.01 10.21 5.54
C GLY A 128 1.21 9.11 6.25
N MET A 129 1.07 7.93 5.64
CA MET A 129 0.29 6.83 6.21
C MET A 129 1.07 6.08 7.31
N LEU A 130 0.37 5.46 8.25
CA LEU A 130 0.97 4.67 9.33
C LEU A 130 1.16 3.22 8.88
N TYR A 131 2.39 2.81 8.62
CA TYR A 131 2.67 1.47 8.13
C TYR A 131 2.71 0.43 9.25
N VAL A 132 1.87 -0.60 9.16
CA VAL A 132 1.78 -1.71 10.12
C VAL A 132 2.43 -2.96 9.53
N LEU A 133 3.50 -3.40 10.18
CA LEU A 133 4.29 -4.56 9.81
C LEU A 133 3.67 -5.87 10.32
N LEU A 134 3.86 -6.97 9.58
CA LEU A 134 3.59 -8.32 10.08
C LEU A 134 4.58 -8.70 11.20
N GLY A 135 5.88 -8.50 10.98
CA GLY A 135 6.93 -8.92 11.92
C GLY A 135 7.10 -10.45 11.99
N TYR A 136 7.65 -10.93 13.12
CA TYR A 136 7.99 -12.35 13.35
C TYR A 136 6.89 -13.12 14.10
N VAL A 137 5.64 -12.68 14.00
CA VAL A 137 4.51 -13.19 14.79
C VAL A 137 3.99 -14.56 14.33
N ASN A 138 4.42 -15.06 13.17
CA ASN A 138 4.12 -16.40 12.70
C ASN A 138 5.40 -17.25 12.69
N ALA A 139 5.32 -18.50 13.16
CA ALA A 139 6.46 -19.43 13.14
C ALA A 139 6.99 -19.67 11.70
N ASN A 140 6.12 -19.54 10.70
CA ASN A 140 6.42 -19.72 9.29
C ASN A 140 6.61 -18.36 8.58
N HIS A 141 7.10 -17.32 9.28
CA HIS A 141 7.26 -15.97 8.71
C HIS A 141 8.15 -15.92 7.45
N PHE A 142 9.08 -16.87 7.29
CA PHE A 142 9.87 -17.02 6.05
C PHE A 142 9.03 -17.52 4.85
N ASP A 143 7.88 -18.13 5.11
CA ASP A 143 6.89 -18.54 4.10
C ASP A 143 5.80 -17.48 3.88
N GLY A 144 6.04 -16.22 4.32
CA GLY A 144 5.04 -15.16 4.34
C GLY A 144 4.60 -14.59 3.00
N SER A 145 4.94 -15.27 1.90
CA SER A 145 4.57 -14.90 0.54
C SER A 145 4.12 -16.14 -0.22
N ALA A 146 2.95 -16.11 -0.86
CA ALA A 146 2.49 -17.22 -1.69
C ALA A 146 3.34 -17.39 -2.96
N ILE A 147 4.18 -18.41 -3.01
CA ILE A 147 4.95 -18.75 -4.21
C ILE A 147 4.00 -19.27 -5.29
N THR A 148 3.71 -18.47 -6.32
CA THR A 148 2.71 -18.84 -7.35
C THR A 148 3.21 -19.83 -8.39
N GLY A 149 4.49 -20.23 -8.35
CA GLY A 149 5.14 -20.96 -9.46
C GLY A 149 5.37 -20.04 -10.67
N GLY A 150 6.29 -20.44 -11.57
CA GLY A 150 6.66 -19.62 -12.73
C GLY A 150 5.53 -19.44 -13.77
N ASP A 151 4.58 -20.38 -13.78
CA ASP A 151 3.39 -20.41 -14.62
C ASP A 151 2.12 -19.91 -13.88
N GLY A 152 2.23 -19.56 -12.59
CA GLY A 152 1.09 -19.12 -11.78
C GLY A 152 0.11 -20.23 -11.37
N SER A 153 0.41 -21.51 -11.67
CA SER A 153 -0.51 -22.62 -11.43
C SER A 153 -0.53 -23.11 -9.98
N ARG A 154 0.56 -22.89 -9.24
CA ARG A 154 0.69 -23.32 -7.83
C ARG A 154 -0.27 -22.52 -6.96
N GLN A 155 -1.15 -23.25 -6.27
CA GLN A 155 -1.98 -22.68 -5.23
C GLN A 155 -1.19 -22.50 -3.93
N PRO A 156 -1.52 -21.49 -3.11
CA PRO A 156 -0.89 -21.34 -1.80
C PRO A 156 -1.08 -22.59 -0.92
N SER A 157 -0.02 -23.00 -0.23
CA SER A 157 -0.06 -24.07 0.77
C SER A 157 -0.82 -23.63 2.01
N GLU A 158 -1.18 -24.59 2.87
CA GLU A 158 -1.79 -24.29 4.17
C GLU A 158 -0.90 -23.38 5.04
N THR A 159 0.42 -23.57 4.95
CA THR A 159 1.40 -22.71 5.62
C THR A 159 1.31 -21.27 5.14
N GLU A 160 1.33 -21.03 3.83
CA GLU A 160 1.24 -19.67 3.26
C GLU A 160 -0.10 -19.02 3.59
N LEU A 161 -1.20 -19.78 3.59
CA LEU A 161 -2.52 -19.29 4.01
C LEU A 161 -2.59 -18.98 5.50
N SER A 162 -1.90 -19.76 6.35
CA SER A 162 -1.77 -19.49 7.79
C SER A 162 -1.01 -18.19 8.06
N VAL A 163 0.05 -17.92 7.29
CA VAL A 163 0.77 -16.64 7.38
C VAL A 163 -0.12 -15.49 6.91
N ALA A 164 -0.84 -15.65 5.79
CA ALA A 164 -1.80 -14.65 5.31
C ALA A 164 -2.86 -14.31 6.37
N ASN A 165 -3.42 -15.34 7.01
CA ASN A 165 -4.38 -15.16 8.10
C ASN A 165 -3.75 -14.42 9.30
N THR A 166 -2.55 -14.82 9.69
CA THR A 166 -1.81 -14.16 10.78
C THR A 166 -1.50 -12.71 10.46
N GLN A 167 -1.19 -12.39 9.20
CA GLN A 167 -0.98 -11.02 8.74
C GLN A 167 -2.25 -10.17 8.88
N GLY A 168 -3.40 -10.69 8.43
CA GLY A 168 -4.67 -10.01 8.62
C GLY A 168 -4.96 -9.75 10.09
N GLY A 169 -4.82 -10.77 10.95
CA GLY A 169 -5.09 -10.63 12.38
C GLY A 169 -4.11 -9.68 13.09
N SER A 170 -2.82 -9.76 12.76
CA SER A 170 -1.77 -8.90 13.33
C SER A 170 -1.86 -7.46 12.86
N PHE A 171 -2.41 -7.21 11.68
CA PHE A 171 -2.74 -5.87 11.19
C PHE A 171 -3.97 -5.31 11.90
N ALA A 172 -5.07 -6.07 11.97
CA ALA A 172 -6.33 -5.57 12.54
C ALA A 172 -6.20 -5.16 14.00
N LYS A 173 -5.46 -5.90 14.84
CA LYS A 173 -5.34 -5.61 16.27
C LYS A 173 -4.83 -4.19 16.59
N PRO A 174 -3.65 -3.76 16.14
CA PRO A 174 -3.15 -2.40 16.37
C PRO A 174 -4.02 -1.35 15.66
N VAL A 175 -4.53 -1.64 14.45
CA VAL A 175 -5.40 -0.71 13.71
C VAL A 175 -6.70 -0.44 14.46
N ASN A 176 -7.33 -1.49 14.99
CA ASN A 176 -8.53 -1.37 15.82
C ASN A 176 -8.27 -0.50 17.06
N ALA A 177 -7.09 -0.59 17.66
CA ALA A 177 -6.70 0.25 18.80
C ALA A 177 -6.49 1.71 18.38
N LEU A 178 -5.81 1.95 17.25
CA LEU A 178 -5.59 3.29 16.69
C LEU A 178 -6.91 4.00 16.35
N ILE A 179 -7.83 3.29 15.70
CA ILE A 179 -9.13 3.84 15.30
C ILE A 179 -10.00 4.13 16.53
N LYS A 180 -10.07 3.20 17.48
CA LYS A 180 -10.83 3.41 18.73
C LYS A 180 -10.26 4.55 19.57
N GLY A 181 -8.94 4.66 19.65
CA GLY A 181 -8.25 5.69 20.41
C GLY A 181 -8.24 7.07 19.74
N LYS A 182 -8.56 7.16 18.44
CA LYS A 182 -8.35 8.36 17.61
C LYS A 182 -6.93 8.90 17.74
N THR A 183 -5.96 8.01 17.90
CA THR A 183 -4.56 8.36 18.26
C THR A 183 -3.65 8.58 17.06
N TYR A 184 -4.19 8.58 15.84
CA TYR A 184 -3.42 8.83 14.63
C TYR A 184 -3.38 10.32 14.28
N VAL A 185 -2.29 10.72 13.62
CA VAL A 185 -2.09 12.10 13.16
C VAL A 185 -3.23 12.46 12.21
N THR A 186 -4.12 13.34 12.65
CA THR A 186 -5.07 13.95 11.73
C THR A 186 -4.33 14.98 10.89
N PRO A 187 -4.66 15.14 9.59
CA PRO A 187 -4.03 16.17 8.79
C PRO A 187 -4.19 17.51 9.50
N LEU A 188 -3.08 18.21 9.74
CA LEU A 188 -3.17 19.61 10.12
C LEU A 188 -4.05 20.29 9.09
N SER A 189 -5.01 21.08 9.55
CA SER A 189 -5.72 22.02 8.68
C SER A 189 -4.68 22.70 7.77
N LEU A 190 -4.80 22.49 6.46
CA LEU A 190 -3.89 23.02 5.42
C LEU A 190 -3.63 24.53 5.58
N TYR A 191 -4.50 25.23 6.29
CA TYR A 191 -4.38 26.63 6.64
C TYR A 191 -3.07 27.00 7.33
N THR A 192 -2.47 26.10 8.11
CA THR A 192 -1.23 26.42 8.86
C THR A 192 0.03 26.30 7.99
N PHE A 193 0.03 25.46 6.94
CA PHE A 193 1.25 25.17 6.17
C PHE A 193 1.40 26.06 4.92
N LEU A 194 0.29 26.44 4.28
CA LEU A 194 0.31 27.33 3.11
C LEU A 194 0.49 28.82 3.48
N TYR A 195 0.33 29.15 4.76
CA TYR A 195 0.42 30.52 5.28
C TYR A 195 1.29 30.62 6.55
N SER A 196 2.36 29.83 6.64
CA SER A 196 3.52 30.35 7.37
C SER A 196 4.18 31.36 6.41
N PRO A 197 4.27 32.66 6.75
CA PRO A 197 4.97 33.60 5.89
C PRO A 197 6.41 33.10 5.80
N ALA A 198 6.74 32.50 4.66
CA ALA A 198 8.12 32.16 4.35
C ALA A 198 8.90 33.46 4.50
N SER A 199 9.80 33.50 5.50
CA SER A 199 10.89 34.45 5.51
C SER A 199 11.49 34.45 4.10
N GLU A 200 11.67 35.62 3.51
CA GLU A 200 12.19 35.78 2.15
C GLU A 200 13.31 34.77 1.86
N PRO A 201 13.29 34.10 0.69
CA PRO A 201 14.34 33.17 0.34
C PRO A 201 15.69 33.90 0.42
N ALA A 202 16.63 33.32 1.18
CA ALA A 202 17.96 33.88 1.32
C ALA A 202 18.55 34.14 -0.09
N PRO A 203 19.15 35.32 -0.34
CA PRO A 203 19.66 35.65 -1.65
C PRO A 203 20.66 34.60 -2.11
N ILE A 204 20.47 34.10 -3.34
CA ILE A 204 21.34 33.12 -3.97
C ILE A 204 22.77 33.70 -3.97
N PRO A 205 23.76 33.02 -3.38
CA PRO A 205 25.15 33.49 -3.42
C PRO A 205 25.57 33.63 -4.88
N LYS A 206 26.09 34.81 -5.25
CA LYS A 206 26.64 35.03 -6.59
C LYS A 206 27.72 33.98 -6.85
N ALA A 207 27.63 33.29 -7.98
CA ALA A 207 28.63 32.31 -8.38
C ALA A 207 30.03 32.94 -8.34
N GLU A 208 30.95 32.35 -7.57
CA GLU A 208 32.35 32.74 -7.59
C GLU A 208 32.92 32.54 -9.00
N LYS A 209 33.70 33.51 -9.48
CA LYS A 209 34.36 33.42 -10.78
C LYS A 209 35.33 32.24 -10.75
N LYS A 210 35.36 31.46 -11.85
CA LYS A 210 36.21 30.26 -12.01
C LYS A 210 37.70 30.49 -11.68
N GLU A 211 38.18 31.73 -11.69
CA GLU A 211 39.57 32.10 -11.42
C GLU A 211 39.97 31.99 -9.93
N ASP A 212 39.03 32.02 -8.99
CA ASP A 212 39.34 31.90 -7.55
C ASP A 212 39.46 30.45 -7.06
N LEU A 213 38.98 29.48 -7.85
CA LEU A 213 39.04 28.05 -7.52
C LEU A 213 40.46 27.46 -7.60
N PHE A 214 41.38 28.09 -8.35
CA PHE A 214 42.74 27.57 -8.56
C PHE A 214 43.80 28.09 -7.59
N LYS A 215 43.47 29.05 -6.71
CA LYS A 215 44.41 29.59 -5.71
C LYS A 215 44.38 28.84 -4.37
N ARG A 216 43.52 27.82 -4.24
CA ARG A 216 43.43 26.94 -3.07
C ARG A 216 43.88 25.53 -3.44
N ARG A 217 45.17 25.37 -3.74
CA ARG A 217 45.90 24.10 -3.66
C ARG A 217 47.26 24.35 -3.05
#